data_AF-A0A3C0AK82-F1
#
_entry.id   AF-A0A3C0AK82-F1
#
_cell.length_a   1.000
_cell.length_b   1.000
_cell.length_c   1.000
_cell.angle_alpha   90.00
_cell.angle_beta   90.00
_cell.angle_gamma   90.00
#
_symmetry.space_group_name_H-M   'P 1'
#
loop_
_entity.id
_entity.type
_entity.pdbx_description
1 polymer ?
#
loop_
_entity_poly.entity_id
_entity_poly.type
_entity_poly.pdbx_seq_one_letter_code
_entity_poly.pdbx_strand_id
1 'polypeptide(L)' 'FFRLGDEIYHTYSTYARGCEGLTNAYSLLDITPFGRQEDFEESPVGWPQKPTYG' A
#
# COMPACT_ATOMS: atom_id res chain seq x y z
N PHE A 1 -13.93 7.73 13.11
CA PHE A 1 -14.40 8.31 14.38
C PHE A 1 -15.79 7.79 14.68
N PHE A 2 -16.06 7.47 15.94
CA PHE A 2 -17.37 7.04 16.43
C PHE A 2 -17.86 8.04 17.49
N ARG A 3 -19.16 8.35 17.51
CA ARG A 3 -19.75 9.31 18.44
C ARG A 3 -20.73 8.60 19.37
N LEU A 4 -20.63 8.85 20.67
CA LEU A 4 -21.57 8.39 21.68
C LEU A 4 -21.94 9.55 22.61
N GLY A 5 -23.18 10.03 22.53
CA GLY A 5 -23.59 11.25 23.22
C GLY A 5 -22.80 12.46 22.71
N ASP A 6 -22.09 13.14 23.60
CA ASP A 6 -21.23 14.28 23.29
C ASP A 6 -19.75 13.93 23.08
N GLU A 7 -19.38 12.67 23.30
CA GLU A 7 -18.00 12.19 23.20
C GLU A 7 -17.68 11.67 21.78
N ILE A 8 -16.45 11.93 21.33
CA ILE A 8 -15.91 11.47 20.03
C ILE A 8 -14.71 10.57 20.26
N TYR A 9 -14.74 9.38 19.67
CA TYR A 9 -13.69 8.37 19.78
C TYR A 9 -12.97 8.17 18.45
N HIS A 10 -11.63 8.14 18.50
CA HIS A 10 -10.80 7.72 17.38
C HIS A 10 -10.76 6.20 17.33
N THR A 11 -11.46 5.61 16.38
CA THR A 11 -11.67 4.15 16.32
C THR A 11 -10.66 3.40 15.48
N TYR A 12 -10.01 4.07 14.54
CA TYR A 12 -9.06 3.46 13.62
C TYR A 12 -8.17 4.52 13.00
N SER A 13 -6.88 4.21 12.91
CA SER A 13 -5.90 4.93 12.10
C SER A 13 -5.01 3.91 11.43
N THR A 14 -4.54 4.24 10.24
CA THR A 14 -3.59 3.40 9.51
C THR A 14 -2.64 4.29 8.75
N TYR A 15 -1.42 3.82 8.53
CA TYR A 15 -0.34 4.57 7.90
C TYR A 15 0.31 3.73 6.81
N ALA A 16 1.07 4.38 5.93
CA ALA A 16 1.76 3.73 4.82
C ALA A 16 0.83 2.80 4.03
N ARG A 17 1.15 1.50 3.99
CA ARG A 17 0.45 0.46 3.23
C ARG A 17 -0.90 0.05 3.84
N GLY A 18 -1.33 0.71 4.92
CA GLY A 18 -2.55 0.43 5.65
C GLY A 18 -3.86 0.53 4.88
N CYS A 19 -3.89 1.31 3.80
CA CYS A 19 -5.05 1.45 2.91
C CYS A 19 -4.95 0.64 1.62
N GLU A 20 -3.88 -0.15 1.42
CA GLU A 20 -3.66 -0.84 0.13
C GLU A 20 -4.81 -1.75 -0.24
N GLY A 21 -5.38 -2.46 0.73
CA GLY A 21 -6.52 -3.37 0.52
C GLY A 21 -7.83 -2.68 0.13
N LEU A 22 -7.91 -1.35 0.14
CA LEU A 22 -9.10 -0.61 -0.31
C LEU A 22 -9.18 -0.51 -1.83
N THR A 23 -8.08 -0.80 -2.53
CA THR A 23 -8.01 -0.82 -3.99
C THR A 23 -7.33 -2.09 -4.47
N ASN A 24 -7.52 -2.44 -5.73
CA ASN A 24 -6.92 -3.65 -6.31
C ASN A 24 -5.66 -3.36 -7.14
N ALA A 25 -5.28 -2.10 -7.36
CA ALA A 25 -4.18 -1.75 -8.27
C ALA A 25 -2.88 -2.48 -7.92
N TYR A 26 -2.51 -2.45 -6.64
CA TYR A 26 -1.33 -3.09 -6.09
C TYR A 26 -1.37 -4.62 -6.19
N SER A 27 -2.51 -5.23 -5.84
CA SER A 27 -2.69 -6.69 -6.00
C SER A 27 -2.72 -7.15 -7.45
N LEU A 28 -3.14 -6.29 -8.38
CA LEU A 28 -3.08 -6.56 -9.82
C LEU A 28 -1.66 -6.48 -10.35
N LEU A 29 -0.82 -5.58 -9.82
CA LEU A 29 0.60 -5.49 -10.21
C LEU A 29 1.40 -6.70 -9.72
N ASP A 30 1.09 -7.24 -8.53
CA ASP A 30 1.74 -8.43 -7.95
C ASP A 30 1.69 -9.67 -8.86
N ILE A 31 0.66 -9.76 -9.70
CA ILE A 31 0.47 -10.89 -10.62
C ILE A 31 0.99 -10.62 -12.03
N THR A 32 1.49 -9.41 -12.29
CA THR A 32 2.19 -9.12 -13.55
C THR A 32 3.62 -9.59 -13.47
N PRO A 33 4.27 -9.90 -14.61
CA PRO A 33 5.69 -10.23 -14.61
C PRO A 33 6.50 -9.20 -13.84
N PHE A 34 6.32 -7.90 -14.12
CA PHE A 34 7.11 -6.81 -13.55
C PHE A 34 6.84 -6.46 -12.08
N GLY A 35 5.92 -7.14 -11.39
CA GLY A 35 5.59 -6.82 -10.01
C GLY A 35 5.23 -5.34 -9.81
N ARG A 36 5.56 -4.78 -8.64
CA ARG A 36 5.29 -3.36 -8.33
C ARG A 36 6.47 -2.44 -8.65
N GLN A 37 7.64 -3.00 -8.93
CA GLN A 37 8.89 -2.29 -9.22
C GLN A 37 9.41 -1.51 -8.00
N GLU A 38 9.11 -2.01 -6.80
CA GLU A 38 9.51 -1.41 -5.52
C GLU A 38 10.99 -1.72 -5.23
N ASP A 39 11.68 -0.79 -4.57
CA ASP A 39 13.13 -0.88 -4.31
C ASP A 39 13.54 -2.06 -3.42
N PHE A 40 12.62 -2.57 -2.62
CA PHE A 40 12.82 -3.74 -1.76
C PHE A 40 12.47 -5.07 -2.47
N GLU A 41 11.92 -5.04 -3.68
CA GLU A 41 11.65 -6.27 -4.44
C GLU A 41 12.96 -6.84 -5.01
N GLU A 42 13.15 -8.16 -4.92
CA GLU A 42 14.26 -8.83 -5.61
C GLU A 42 13.89 -9.03 -7.09
N SER A 43 14.19 -8.03 -7.92
CA SER A 43 13.96 -8.11 -9.36
C SER A 43 15.18 -8.65 -10.11
N PRO A 44 15.00 -9.40 -11.22
CA PRO A 44 16.11 -9.82 -12.07
C PRO A 44 16.90 -8.64 -12.63
N VAL A 45 18.16 -8.88 -13.00
CA VAL A 45 19.02 -7.86 -13.60
C VAL A 45 18.37 -7.25 -14.85
N GLY A 46 18.34 -5.92 -14.92
CA GLY A 46 17.79 -5.16 -16.05
C GLY A 46 16.28 -4.91 -15.98
N TRP A 47 15.61 -5.35 -14.91
CA TRP A 47 14.20 -5.03 -14.69
C TRP A 47 13.99 -3.59 -14.21
N PRO A 48 12.90 -2.95 -14.61
CA PRO A 48 12.58 -1.60 -14.16
C PRO A 48 12.30 -1.62 -12.65
N GLN A 49 13.03 -0.80 -11.89
CA GLN A 49 12.80 -0.53 -10.48
C GLN A 49 12.98 0.96 -10.18
N LYS A 50 12.27 1.44 -9.17
CA LYS A 50 12.30 2.83 -8.70
C LYS A 50 12.22 2.88 -7.17
N PRO A 51 12.64 3.98 -6.53
CA PRO A 51 12.42 4.18 -5.10
C PRO A 51 10.94 3.96 -4.75
N THR A 52 10.68 3.19 -3.69
CA THR A 52 9.31 2.85 -3.27
C THR A 52 8.52 4.09 -2.89
N TYR A 53 9.20 5.03 -2.24
CA TYR A 53 8.70 6.36 -1.94
C TYR A 53 9.58 7.33 -2.73
N GLY A 54 8.95 8.11 -3.63
CA GLY A 54 9.63 8.89 -4.67
C GLY A 54 10.63 9.94 -4.20
#